data_AF-A0A521L308-F1
#
_entry.id   AF-A0A521L308-F1
#
_cell.length_a   1.000
_cell.length_b   1.000
_cell.length_c   1.000
_cell.angle_alpha   90.00
_cell.angle_beta   90.00
_cell.angle_gamma   90.00
#
_symmetry.space_group_name_H-M   'P 1'
#
loop_
_entity.id
_entity.type
_entity.pdbx_description
1 polymer ?
#
loop_
_entity_poly.entity_id
_entity_poly.type
_entity_poly.pdbx_seq_one_letter_code
_entity_poly.pdbx_strand_id
1 'polypeptide(L)' 'GEHGVGVEKRDLMEVQFGPADLDQQQRLKCAFDEDGLLNPGKVFPKLCRCAELGRVHIHGGKVRFPELDRF' A
#
# COMPACT_ATOMS: atom_id res chain seq x y z
N GLY A 1 6.29 -8.76 17.93
CA GLY A 1 7.64 -9.10 17.44
C GLY A 1 8.39 -7.83 17.12
N GLU A 2 9.72 -7.86 17.10
CA GLU A 2 10.59 -6.67 17.04
C GLU A 2 11.04 -6.27 15.63
N HIS A 3 10.83 -7.12 14.62
CA HIS A 3 11.37 -6.94 13.26
C HIS A 3 10.72 -5.80 12.43
N GLY A 4 9.78 -5.05 13.00
CA GLY A 4 9.09 -3.97 12.31
C GLY A 4 8.17 -4.42 11.15
N VAL A 5 7.67 -3.43 10.40
CA VAL A 5 6.63 -3.58 9.38
C VAL A 5 7.21 -3.77 7.98
N GLY A 6 8.09 -2.86 7.55
CA GLY A 6 8.69 -2.88 6.21
C GLY A 6 7.65 -2.87 5.09
N VAL A 7 7.89 -3.65 4.04
CA VAL A 7 6.90 -3.93 2.98
C VAL A 7 6.05 -5.15 3.37
N GLU A 8 6.69 -6.19 3.92
CA GLU A 8 6.09 -7.51 4.13
C GLU A 8 4.85 -7.51 5.03
N LYS A 9 4.79 -6.61 6.01
CA LYS A 9 3.66 -6.53 6.97
C LYS A 9 2.84 -5.25 6.83
N ARG A 10 3.12 -4.45 5.80
CA ARG A 10 2.43 -3.17 5.54
C ARG A 10 0.92 -3.35 5.46
N ASP A 11 0.48 -4.38 4.73
CA ASP A 11 -0.93 -4.64 4.49
C ASP A 11 -1.63 -5.28 5.72
N LEU A 12 -0.86 -5.58 6.77
CA LEU A 12 -1.37 -6.09 8.06
C LEU A 12 -1.48 -4.98 9.12
N MET A 13 -1.13 -3.73 8.81
CA MET A 13 -1.16 -2.64 9.78
C MET A 13 -2.55 -2.41 10.38
N GLU A 14 -3.60 -2.56 9.58
CA GLU A 14 -5.00 -2.41 10.02
C GLU A 14 -5.45 -3.51 10.98
N VAL A 15 -4.71 -4.63 11.05
CA VAL A 15 -4.97 -5.69 12.04
C VAL A 15 -4.50 -5.26 13.44
N GLN A 16 -3.46 -4.44 13.52
CA GLN A 16 -2.85 -4.04 14.78
C GLN A 16 -3.26 -2.63 15.24
N PHE A 17 -3.51 -1.72 14.32
CA PHE A 17 -3.75 -0.31 14.61
C PHE A 17 -5.13 0.15 14.13
N GLY A 18 -5.79 0.98 14.94
CA GLY A 18 -7.07 1.56 14.56
C GLY A 18 -6.90 2.72 13.57
N PRO A 19 -8.00 3.19 12.96
CA PRO A 19 -7.97 4.32 12.03
C PRO A 19 -7.34 5.59 12.62
N ALA A 20 -7.62 5.91 13.89
CA ALA A 20 -7.05 7.08 14.56
C ALA A 20 -5.54 6.97 14.77
N ASP A 21 -5.03 5.78 15.08
CA ASP A 21 -3.60 5.53 15.24
C ASP A 21 -2.87 5.69 13.92
N LEU A 22 -3.45 5.14 12.84
CA LEU A 22 -2.91 5.22 11.50
C LEU A 22 -2.90 6.67 10.98
N ASP A 23 -3.97 7.43 11.20
CA ASP A 23 -4.05 8.84 10.84
C ASP A 23 -2.95 9.65 11.55
N GLN A 24 -2.79 9.44 12.86
CA GLN A 24 -1.76 10.13 13.62
C GLN A 24 -0.33 9.79 13.14
N GLN A 25 -0.06 8.52 12.83
CA GLN A 25 1.21 8.08 12.25
C GLN A 25 1.45 8.70 10.86
N GLN A 26 0.42 8.77 10.02
CA GLN A 26 0.48 9.36 8.68
C GLN A 26 0.77 10.86 8.76
N ARG A 27 0.13 11.58 9.69
CA ARG A 27 0.37 13.01 9.94
C ARG A 27 1.82 13.29 10.32
N LEU A 28 2.40 12.44 11.17
CA LEU A 28 3.83 12.53 11.51
C LEU A 28 4.70 12.32 10.26
N LYS A 29 4.40 11.30 9.45
CA LYS A 29 5.13 11.05 8.20
C LYS A 29 5.04 12.24 7.23
N CYS A 30 3.88 12.86 7.06
CA CYS A 30 3.70 14.03 6.21
C CYS A 30 4.44 15.27 6.73
N ALA A 31 4.54 15.44 8.06
CA ALA A 31 5.24 16.58 8.65
C ALA A 31 6.77 16.54 8.41
N PHE A 32 7.35 15.35 8.26
CA PHE A 32 8.80 15.16 8.10
C PHE A 32 9.23 14.74 6.69
N ASP A 33 8.30 14.34 5.84
CA ASP A 33 8.58 13.87 4.49
C ASP A 33 7.40 14.17 3.57
N GLU A 34 7.19 15.48 3.35
CA GLU A 34 6.13 16.05 2.52
C GLU A 34 6.16 15.49 1.08
N ASP A 35 7.36 15.37 0.52
CA ASP A 35 7.57 14.82 -0.84
C ASP A 35 7.54 13.29 -0.90
N GLY A 36 7.46 12.60 0.25
CA GLY A 36 7.34 11.14 0.29
C GLY A 36 8.61 10.37 -0.14
N LEU A 37 9.79 10.96 0.00
CA LEU A 37 11.07 10.41 -0.47
C LEU A 37 11.64 9.34 0.48
N LEU A 38 11.27 9.36 1.75
CA LEU A 38 11.81 8.46 2.77
C LEU A 38 11.05 7.14 2.77
N ASN A 39 11.65 6.13 2.13
CA ASN A 39 11.14 4.76 2.05
C ASN A 39 9.71 4.66 1.45
N PRO A 40 9.50 5.11 0.21
CA PRO A 40 8.20 5.07 -0.43
C PRO A 40 7.65 3.64 -0.48
N GLY A 41 6.39 3.48 -0.09
CA GLY A 41 5.68 2.20 -0.15
C GLY A 41 5.94 1.23 1.00
N LYS A 42 6.68 1.63 2.04
CA LYS A 42 6.80 0.87 3.31
C LYS A 42 5.81 1.41 4.35
N VAL A 43 5.56 0.59 5.37
CA VAL A 43 4.80 0.92 6.59
C VAL A 43 3.30 1.11 6.36
N PHE A 44 2.85 2.10 5.60
CA PHE A 44 1.42 2.43 5.48
C PHE A 44 0.72 1.61 4.37
N PRO A 45 -0.48 1.06 4.64
CA PRO A 45 -1.26 0.34 3.64
C PRO A 45 -1.41 1.15 2.34
N LYS A 46 -1.21 0.49 1.20
CA LYS A 46 -1.59 1.02 -0.10
C LYS A 46 -2.91 0.39 -0.51
N LEU A 47 -3.66 1.08 -1.36
CA LEU A 47 -4.77 0.45 -2.07
C LEU A 47 -4.20 -0.72 -2.88
N CYS A 48 -4.40 -1.94 -2.40
CA CYS A 48 -4.03 -3.14 -3.14
C CYS A 48 -4.89 -3.22 -4.40
N ARG A 49 -4.28 -2.98 -5.58
CA ARG A 49 -4.97 -3.23 -6.84
C ARG A 49 -5.04 -4.75 -7.05
N CYS A 50 -6.18 -5.25 -7.52
CA CYS A 50 -6.40 -6.69 -7.74
C CYS A 50 -5.32 -7.36 -8.63
N ALA A 51 -4.60 -6.59 -9.44
CA ALA A 51 -3.54 -7.06 -10.33
C ALA A 51 -2.16 -7.23 -9.66
N GLU A 52 -1.89 -6.56 -8.53
CA GLU A 52 -0.55 -6.50 -7.90
C GLU A 52 -0.12 -7.85 -7.30
N LEU A 53 -1.08 -8.72 -6.99
CA LEU A 53 -0.84 -10.09 -6.53
C LEU A 53 -0.69 -11.10 -7.70
N GLY A 54 -0.40 -10.63 -8.91
CA GLY A 54 -0.07 -11.46 -10.08
C GLY A 54 -1.25 -12.20 -10.72
N ARG A 55 -2.50 -11.93 -10.31
CA ARG A 55 -3.69 -12.58 -10.87
C ARG A 55 -4.48 -11.61 -11.75
N VAL A 56 -4.10 -11.55 -13.02
CA VAL A 56 -4.87 -10.87 -14.06
C VAL A 56 -5.61 -11.90 -14.89
N HIS A 57 -6.94 -11.86 -14.87
CA HIS A 57 -7.77 -12.69 -15.75
C HIS A 57 -7.92 -12.00 -17.12
N ILE A 58 -7.31 -12.58 -18.16
CA ILE A 58 -7.42 -12.14 -19.56
C ILE A 58 -8.31 -13.13 -20.29
N HIS A 59 -9.41 -12.66 -20.86
CA HIS A 59 -10.32 -13.50 -21.66
C HIS A 59 -10.32 -13.03 -23.11
N GLY A 60 -10.01 -13.94 -24.05
CA GLY A 60 -9.99 -13.62 -25.49
C GLY A 60 -9.03 -12.48 -25.87
N GLY A 61 -7.90 -12.35 -25.16
CA GLY A 61 -6.92 -11.28 -25.38
C GLY A 61 -7.37 -9.88 -24.93
N LYS A 62 -8.55 -9.74 -24.32
CA LYS A 62 -9.06 -8.47 -23.82
C LYS A 62 -8.80 -8.34 -22.33
N VAL A 63 -8.23 -7.21 -21.94
CA VAL A 63 -8.04 -6.86 -20.55
C VAL A 63 -9.22 -6.03 -20.03
N ARG A 64 -9.68 -6.31 -18.81
CA ARG A 64 -10.68 -5.48 -18.14
C ARG A 64 -10.02 -4.18 -17.69
N PHE A 65 -10.64 -3.03 -17.96
CA PHE A 65 -10.13 -1.68 -17.66
C PHE A 65 -8.71 -1.45 -18.25
N PRO A 66 -8.57 -1.38 -19.58
CA PRO A 66 -7.29 -1.13 -20.24
C PRO A 66 -6.67 0.23 -19.89
N GLU A 67 -7.49 1.20 -19.49
CA GLU A 67 -7.10 2.58 -19.15
C GLU A 67 -6.42 2.74 -17.79
N LEU A 68 -6.51 1.73 -16.93
CA LEU A 68 -5.89 1.78 -15.60
C LEU A 68 -4.45 1.27 -15.68
N ASP A 69 -3.51 2.08 -15.19
CA ASP A 69 -2.12 1.67 -15.02
C ASP A 69 -2.01 0.42 -14.14
N ARG A 70 -1.22 -0.54 -14.59
CA ARG A 70 -1.06 -1.87 -13.97
C ARG A 70 0.22 -2.00 -13.13
N PHE A 71 1.11 -1.01 -13.22
CA PHE A 71 2.39 -0.92 -12.53
C PHE A 71 2.67 0.55 -12.21
#